data_AF-A0A357CZW6-F1
#
_entry.id   AF-A0A357CZW6-F1
#
_cell.length_a   1.000
_cell.length_b   1.000
_cell.length_c   1.000
_cell.angle_alpha   90.00
_cell.angle_beta   90.00
_cell.angle_gamma   90.00
#
_symmetry.space_group_name_H-M   'P 1'
#
loop_
_entity.id
_entity.type
_entity.pdbx_description
1 polymer ?
#
loop_
_entity_poly.entity_id
_entity_poly.type
_entity_poly.pdbx_seq_one_letter_code
_entity_poly.pdbx_strand_id
1 'polypeptide(L)'
;HAVRGIVDYSFLKINEMTDDELMRIWYRYLSEIKELIDWGNFCTLAHITYPYRYMKFAGRGELLDLKNKSREYFEDVLKAIIQKGISLEVNTSGLRQGLGTTMPGDELVRFYRELGGELITIGSDAHNASDIGADIANTTEKLKNMGFNQITRYKNRKPYMVEI
;
A
#
# COMPACT_ATOMS: atom_id res chain seq x y z
N HIS A 1 -5.40 -8.57 -0.87
CA HIS A 1 -5.94 -7.85 -2.04
C HIS A 1 -7.42 -8.13 -2.25
N ALA A 2 -7.85 -9.41 -2.27
CA ALA A 2 -9.27 -9.75 -2.21
C ALA A 2 -9.83 -9.64 -0.78
N VAL A 3 -11.12 -9.33 -0.68
CA VAL A 3 -11.92 -9.35 0.55
C VAL A 3 -12.67 -10.67 0.62
N ARG A 4 -12.69 -11.35 1.77
CA ARG A 4 -13.22 -12.73 1.91
C ARG A 4 -14.66 -12.83 1.38
N GLY A 5 -14.88 -13.68 0.39
CA GLY A 5 -16.21 -13.90 -0.20
C GLY A 5 -16.69 -12.78 -1.13
N ILE A 6 -15.82 -11.83 -1.51
CA ILE A 6 -16.06 -10.81 -2.53
C ILE A 6 -15.07 -11.05 -3.67
N VAL A 7 -15.50 -10.82 -4.90
CA VAL A 7 -14.58 -10.83 -6.06
C VAL A 7 -13.51 -9.73 -5.89
N ASP A 8 -12.35 -9.90 -6.52
CA ASP A 8 -11.29 -8.88 -6.44
C ASP A 8 -11.80 -7.51 -6.93
N TYR A 9 -11.25 -6.43 -6.38
CA TYR A 9 -11.62 -5.06 -6.77
C TYR A 9 -11.50 -4.79 -8.27
N SER A 10 -10.61 -5.49 -8.98
CA SER A 10 -10.52 -5.45 -10.46
C SER A 10 -11.76 -5.95 -11.20
N PHE A 11 -12.55 -6.82 -10.58
CA PHE A 11 -13.76 -7.40 -11.15
C PHE A 11 -15.04 -6.80 -10.57
N LEU A 12 -14.93 -5.91 -9.58
CA LEU A 12 -16.09 -5.21 -9.04
C LEU A 12 -16.67 -4.25 -10.06
N LYS A 13 -17.99 -4.30 -10.22
CA LYS A 13 -18.74 -3.32 -10.99
C LYS A 13 -19.00 -2.07 -10.17
N ILE A 14 -17.95 -1.34 -9.81
CA ILE A 14 -18.00 -0.20 -8.87
C ILE A 14 -19.08 0.83 -9.24
N ASN A 15 -19.30 1.06 -10.54
CA ASN A 15 -20.31 2.01 -11.03
C ASN A 15 -21.76 1.56 -10.82
N GLU A 16 -22.00 0.26 -10.62
CA GLU A 16 -23.33 -0.30 -10.33
C GLU A 16 -23.61 -0.38 -8.81
N MET A 17 -22.63 -0.02 -7.96
CA MET A 17 -22.73 -0.15 -6.50
C MET A 17 -23.03 1.19 -5.81
N THR A 18 -23.75 1.10 -4.70
CA THR A 18 -24.04 2.23 -3.81
C THR A 18 -22.80 2.64 -3.01
N ASP A 19 -22.77 3.89 -2.52
CA ASP A 19 -21.68 4.36 -1.66
C ASP A 19 -21.55 3.52 -0.38
N ASP A 20 -22.67 3.13 0.22
CA ASP A 20 -22.70 2.29 1.43
C ASP A 20 -22.08 0.90 1.18
N GLU A 21 -22.38 0.27 0.05
CA GLU A 21 -21.77 -1.01 -0.32
C GLU A 21 -20.26 -0.89 -0.50
N LEU A 22 -19.80 0.14 -1.21
CA LEU A 22 -18.38 0.38 -1.44
C LEU A 22 -17.64 0.67 -0.14
N MET A 23 -18.21 1.49 0.74
CA MET A 23 -17.65 1.77 2.06
C MET A 23 -17.64 0.53 2.96
N ARG A 24 -18.67 -0.33 2.89
CA ARG A 24 -18.69 -1.59 3.63
C ARG A 24 -17.56 -2.52 3.20
N ILE A 25 -17.29 -2.63 1.90
CA ILE A 25 -16.18 -3.44 1.38
C ILE A 25 -14.84 -2.81 1.79
N TRP A 26 -14.71 -1.49 1.74
CA TRP A 26 -13.52 -0.77 2.20
C TRP A 26 -13.20 -1.04 3.67
N TYR A 27 -14.16 -0.86 4.58
CA TYR A 27 -13.92 -1.13 6.00
C TYR A 27 -13.62 -2.60 6.27
N ARG A 28 -14.24 -3.50 5.51
CA ARG A 28 -13.93 -4.92 5.57
C ARG A 28 -12.51 -5.23 5.10
N TYR A 29 -12.05 -4.58 4.04
CA TYR A 29 -10.65 -4.66 3.58
C TYR A 29 -9.67 -4.22 4.67
N LEU A 30 -9.92 -3.10 5.36
CA LEU A 30 -9.08 -2.64 6.47
C LEU A 30 -9.08 -3.62 7.65
N SER A 31 -10.25 -4.19 7.99
CA SER A 31 -10.37 -5.22 9.04
C SER A 31 -9.59 -6.47 8.69
N GLU A 32 -9.70 -6.96 7.45
CA GLU A 32 -9.00 -8.16 6.99
C GLU A 32 -7.47 -7.93 6.85
N ILE A 33 -7.02 -6.69 6.61
CA ILE A 33 -5.59 -6.34 6.75
C ILE A 33 -5.12 -6.54 8.19
N LYS A 34 -5.90 -6.11 9.19
CA LYS A 34 -5.54 -6.29 10.60
C LYS A 34 -5.46 -7.79 10.95
N GLU A 35 -6.43 -8.59 10.53
CA GLU A 35 -6.39 -10.06 10.67
C GLU A 35 -5.13 -10.67 10.03
N LEU A 36 -4.74 -10.18 8.84
CA LEU A 36 -3.54 -10.62 8.15
C LEU A 36 -2.27 -10.28 8.96
N ILE A 37 -2.16 -9.03 9.45
CA ILE A 37 -1.04 -8.57 10.27
C ILE A 37 -0.94 -9.39 11.57
N ASP A 38 -2.08 -9.72 12.18
CA ASP A 38 -2.13 -10.55 13.38
C ASP A 38 -1.61 -11.96 13.12
N TRP A 39 -1.97 -12.55 11.98
CA TRP A 39 -1.43 -13.84 11.52
C TRP A 39 0.09 -13.79 11.31
N GLY A 40 0.62 -12.68 10.78
CA GLY A 40 2.05 -12.34 10.84
C GLY A 40 3.01 -13.25 10.06
N ASN A 41 2.52 -14.22 9.27
CA ASN A 41 3.37 -15.19 8.57
C ASN A 41 3.82 -14.70 7.17
N PHE A 42 4.16 -13.41 7.07
CA PHE A 42 4.62 -12.75 5.86
C PHE A 42 5.64 -11.65 6.22
N CYS A 43 6.38 -11.14 5.23
CA CYS A 43 7.46 -10.18 5.48
C CYS A 43 7.04 -8.73 5.18
N THR A 44 6.19 -8.53 4.19
CA THR A 44 5.91 -7.22 3.62
C THR A 44 4.41 -7.08 3.36
N LEU A 45 3.83 -5.99 3.85
CA LEU A 45 2.47 -5.62 3.55
C LEU A 45 2.42 -4.85 2.22
N ALA A 46 1.96 -5.55 1.18
CA ALA A 46 1.98 -5.07 -0.20
C ALA A 46 0.87 -4.05 -0.49
N HIS A 47 1.23 -2.99 -1.22
CA HIS A 47 0.38 -1.93 -1.79
C HIS A 47 -0.99 -1.73 -1.09
N ILE A 48 -0.94 -1.26 0.16
CA ILE A 48 -2.08 -1.17 1.09
C ILE A 48 -3.26 -0.33 0.61
N THR A 49 -3.06 0.54 -0.38
CA THR A 49 -4.12 1.36 -0.99
C THR A 49 -4.70 0.74 -2.26
N TYR A 50 -4.55 -0.58 -2.46
CA TYR A 50 -5.06 -1.30 -3.64
C TYR A 50 -6.53 -0.98 -4.01
N PRO A 51 -7.50 -0.96 -3.07
CA PRO A 51 -8.89 -0.57 -3.37
C PRO A 51 -9.03 0.81 -4.01
N TYR A 52 -8.23 1.77 -3.52
CA TYR A 52 -8.28 3.17 -3.98
C TYR A 52 -7.98 3.29 -5.47
N ARG A 53 -7.12 2.42 -6.03
CA ARG A 53 -6.83 2.38 -7.46
C ARG A 53 -8.10 2.22 -8.29
N TYR A 54 -8.91 1.21 -7.98
CA TYR A 54 -10.12 0.92 -8.74
C TYR A 54 -11.24 1.90 -8.44
N MET A 55 -11.37 2.35 -7.19
CA MET A 55 -12.31 3.41 -6.83
C MET A 55 -12.03 4.70 -7.60
N LYS A 56 -10.76 5.09 -7.72
CA LYS A 56 -10.34 6.26 -8.50
C LYS A 56 -10.60 6.07 -9.99
N PHE A 57 -10.28 4.92 -10.57
CA PHE A 57 -10.56 4.64 -12.00
C PHE A 57 -12.05 4.62 -12.34
N ALA A 58 -12.89 4.23 -11.39
CA ALA A 58 -14.35 4.31 -11.51
C ALA A 58 -14.93 5.71 -11.27
N GLY A 59 -14.10 6.74 -11.01
CA GLY A 59 -14.57 8.09 -10.69
C GLY A 59 -15.19 8.23 -9.29
N ARG A 60 -14.99 7.23 -8.42
CA ARG A 60 -15.50 7.18 -7.03
C ARG A 60 -14.38 7.35 -5.99
N GLY A 61 -13.23 7.89 -6.41
CA GLY A 61 -12.05 8.03 -5.54
C GLY A 61 -12.28 8.91 -4.31
N GLU A 62 -13.12 9.94 -4.41
CA GLU A 62 -13.45 10.86 -3.31
C GLU A 62 -14.18 10.17 -2.15
N LEU A 63 -14.81 9.02 -2.39
CA LEU A 63 -15.45 8.23 -1.32
C LEU A 63 -14.41 7.71 -0.32
N LEU A 64 -13.20 7.41 -0.82
CA LEU A 64 -12.03 7.10 -0.02
C LEU A 64 -11.14 8.34 0.04
N ASP A 65 -11.54 9.33 0.85
CA ASP A 65 -10.81 10.58 1.07
C ASP A 65 -9.45 10.34 1.74
N LEU A 66 -8.51 9.71 1.01
CA LEU A 66 -7.17 9.41 1.51
C LEU A 66 -6.36 10.69 1.70
N LYS A 67 -6.73 11.79 1.04
CA LYS A 67 -6.05 13.08 1.20
C LYS A 67 -6.27 13.65 2.60
N ASN A 68 -7.48 13.59 3.14
CA ASN A 68 -7.75 14.16 4.46
C ASN A 68 -7.89 13.11 5.57
N LYS A 69 -8.24 11.86 5.22
CA LYS A 69 -8.56 10.78 6.16
C LYS A 69 -7.61 9.58 6.08
N SER A 70 -6.51 9.65 5.33
CA SER A 70 -5.53 8.55 5.30
C SER A 70 -5.05 8.16 6.68
N ARG A 71 -4.78 9.15 7.54
CA ARG A 71 -4.36 8.91 8.92
C ARG A 71 -5.41 8.10 9.70
N GLU A 72 -6.68 8.51 9.64
CA GLU A 72 -7.81 7.80 10.28
C GLU A 72 -7.92 6.35 9.80
N TYR A 73 -7.80 6.10 8.50
CA TYR A 73 -7.93 4.75 7.95
C TYR A 73 -6.76 3.84 8.28
N PHE A 74 -5.54 4.38 8.37
CA PHE A 74 -4.32 3.59 8.37
C PHE A 74 -3.48 3.66 9.64
N GLU A 75 -3.74 4.57 10.59
CA GLU A 75 -2.92 4.71 11.80
C GLU A 75 -2.75 3.37 12.55
N ASP A 76 -3.85 2.67 12.82
CA ASP A 76 -3.81 1.37 13.50
C ASP A 76 -3.06 0.32 12.69
N VAL A 77 -3.25 0.30 11.36
CA VAL A 77 -2.60 -0.63 10.45
C VAL A 77 -1.09 -0.41 10.43
N LEU A 78 -0.66 0.85 10.33
CA LEU A 78 0.74 1.24 10.31
C LEU A 78 1.41 0.94 11.66
N LYS A 79 0.77 1.28 12.78
CA LYS A 79 1.26 0.93 14.12
C LYS A 79 1.42 -0.59 14.29
N ALA A 80 0.47 -1.36 13.80
CA ALA A 80 0.51 -2.82 13.90
C ALA A 80 1.68 -3.44 13.10
N ILE A 81 1.93 -2.99 11.86
CA ILE A 81 3.09 -3.50 11.09
C ILE A 81 4.42 -3.07 11.71
N ILE A 82 4.51 -1.86 12.28
CA ILE A 82 5.70 -1.39 13.00
C ILE A 82 5.96 -2.31 14.19
N GLN A 83 4.96 -2.56 15.04
CA GLN A 83 5.08 -3.41 16.21
C GLN A 83 5.48 -4.86 15.85
N LYS A 84 4.99 -5.38 14.72
CA LYS A 84 5.26 -6.74 14.27
C LYS A 84 6.58 -6.88 13.47
N GLY A 85 7.26 -5.79 13.16
CA GLY A 85 8.46 -5.81 12.30
C GLY A 85 8.17 -6.22 10.86
N ILE A 86 6.98 -5.89 10.35
CA ILE A 86 6.54 -6.14 8.98
C ILE A 86 6.86 -4.90 8.13
N SER A 87 7.50 -5.10 6.98
CA SER A 87 7.77 -3.98 6.07
C SER A 87 6.51 -3.44 5.42
N LEU A 88 6.47 -2.14 5.16
CA LEU A 88 5.53 -1.53 4.23
C LEU A 88 6.12 -1.55 2.82
N GLU A 89 5.35 -2.00 1.82
CA GLU A 89 5.73 -1.84 0.42
C GLU A 89 5.36 -0.45 -0.09
N VAL A 90 6.30 0.21 -0.76
CA VAL A 90 6.02 1.34 -1.65
C VAL A 90 6.02 0.83 -3.08
N ASN A 91 4.82 0.60 -3.60
CA ASN A 91 4.63 0.01 -4.91
C ASN A 91 4.59 1.09 -6.00
N THR A 92 5.45 0.96 -7.01
CA THR A 92 5.62 1.98 -8.05
C THR A 92 4.65 1.85 -9.22
N SER A 93 3.89 0.74 -9.31
CA SER A 93 2.99 0.51 -10.44
C SER A 93 1.91 1.59 -10.60
N GLY A 94 1.48 2.25 -9.51
CA GLY A 94 0.50 3.33 -9.59
C GLY A 94 0.97 4.53 -10.42
N LEU A 95 2.28 4.77 -10.53
CA LEU A 95 2.85 5.86 -11.34
C LEU A 95 2.59 5.62 -12.84
N ARG A 96 2.69 4.37 -13.26
CA ARG A 96 2.59 3.94 -14.67
C ARG A 96 1.19 3.46 -15.08
N GLN A 97 0.38 3.02 -14.13
CA GLN A 97 -1.00 2.55 -14.38
C GLN A 97 -2.05 3.68 -14.35
N GLY A 98 -1.64 4.95 -14.33
CA GLY A 98 -2.56 6.09 -14.38
C GLY A 98 -3.09 6.57 -13.02
N LEU A 99 -2.60 6.02 -11.90
CA LEU A 99 -2.96 6.52 -10.57
C LEU A 99 -2.25 7.84 -10.26
N GLY A 100 -1.05 8.03 -10.82
CA GLY A 100 -0.22 9.23 -10.68
C GLY A 100 0.58 9.30 -9.38
N THR A 101 0.56 8.24 -8.57
CA THR A 101 1.30 8.12 -7.31
C THR A 101 1.63 6.66 -7.02
N THR A 102 2.56 6.41 -6.11
CA THR A 102 2.84 5.06 -5.59
C THR A 102 1.65 4.54 -4.78
N MET A 103 1.65 3.26 -4.45
CA MET A 103 0.67 2.65 -3.55
C MET A 103 1.40 2.03 -2.34
N PRO A 104 1.33 2.65 -1.16
CA PRO A 104 0.64 3.89 -0.83
C PRO A 104 1.34 5.13 -1.41
N GLY A 105 0.61 6.25 -1.46
CA GLY A 105 1.16 7.53 -1.91
C GLY A 105 2.03 8.22 -0.85
N ASP A 106 2.80 9.20 -1.28
CA ASP A 106 3.82 9.92 -0.49
C ASP A 106 3.35 10.40 0.89
N GLU A 107 2.11 10.87 1.02
CA GLU A 107 1.57 11.36 2.31
C GLU A 107 1.51 10.25 3.36
N LEU A 108 1.01 9.07 2.97
CA LEU A 108 0.89 7.94 3.88
C LEU A 108 2.25 7.31 4.18
N VAL A 109 3.20 7.37 3.24
CA VAL A 109 4.60 6.98 3.47
C VAL A 109 5.27 7.93 4.49
N ARG A 110 5.06 9.25 4.36
CA ARG A 110 5.53 10.22 5.36
C ARG A 110 4.91 9.96 6.73
N PHE A 111 3.60 9.69 6.79
CA PHE A 111 2.94 9.36 8.05
C PHE A 111 3.49 8.06 8.68
N TYR A 112 3.77 7.04 7.89
CA TYR A 112 4.46 5.84 8.38
C TYR A 112 5.82 6.17 9.02
N ARG A 113 6.60 7.08 8.41
CA ARG A 113 7.86 7.55 8.99
C ARG A 113 7.66 8.33 10.29
N GLU A 114 6.67 9.23 10.34
CA GLU A 114 6.29 9.99 11.54
C GLU A 114 5.92 9.08 12.73
N LEU A 115 5.29 7.92 12.46
CA LEU A 115 4.95 6.91 13.46
C LEU A 115 6.15 6.06 13.94
N GLY A 116 7.36 6.32 13.43
CA GLY A 116 8.57 5.56 13.75
C GLY A 116 8.81 4.35 12.84
N GLY A 117 8.12 4.27 11.70
CA GLY A 117 8.33 3.23 10.70
C GLY A 117 9.70 3.34 10.02
N GLU A 118 10.37 2.20 9.85
CA GLU A 118 11.71 2.13 9.23
C GLU A 118 11.79 1.08 8.11
N LEU A 119 10.93 0.07 8.15
CA LEU A 119 11.02 -1.10 7.28
C LEU A 119 10.25 -0.85 5.98
N ILE A 120 10.94 -0.37 4.94
CA ILE A 120 10.37 -0.13 3.62
C ILE A 120 10.91 -1.12 2.59
N THR A 121 10.03 -1.69 1.78
CA THR A 121 10.41 -2.36 0.52
C THR A 121 9.89 -1.56 -0.67
N ILE A 122 10.50 -1.73 -1.84
CA ILE A 122 10.05 -1.09 -3.08
C ILE A 122 9.77 -2.20 -4.11
N GLY A 123 8.58 -2.16 -4.72
CA GLY A 123 8.14 -3.13 -5.71
C GLY A 123 7.61 -2.45 -6.97
N SER A 124 7.97 -2.96 -8.15
CA SER A 124 7.46 -2.44 -9.44
C SER A 124 6.12 -3.04 -9.86
N ASP A 125 5.77 -4.20 -9.28
CA ASP A 125 4.58 -4.99 -9.65
C ASP A 125 4.49 -5.19 -11.18
N ALA A 126 5.64 -5.51 -11.77
CA ALA A 126 5.85 -5.68 -13.19
C ALA A 126 5.14 -6.95 -13.68
N HIS A 127 4.24 -6.77 -14.66
CA HIS A 127 3.54 -7.87 -15.34
C HIS A 127 4.09 -8.15 -16.75
N ASN A 128 5.11 -7.39 -17.17
CA ASN A 128 5.88 -7.62 -18.39
C ASN A 128 7.35 -7.22 -18.17
N ALA A 129 8.23 -7.71 -19.05
CA ALA A 129 9.67 -7.53 -18.88
C ALA A 129 10.12 -6.05 -18.89
N SER A 130 9.45 -5.19 -19.67
CA SER A 130 9.77 -3.76 -19.75
C SER A 130 9.49 -2.99 -18.46
N ASP A 131 8.63 -3.51 -17.58
CA ASP A 131 8.28 -2.85 -16.33
C ASP A 131 9.19 -3.25 -15.15
N ILE A 132 10.11 -4.20 -15.34
CA ILE A 132 10.98 -4.67 -14.26
C ILE A 132 11.82 -3.51 -13.74
N GLY A 133 11.60 -3.16 -12.47
CA GLY A 133 12.32 -2.07 -11.81
C GLY A 133 11.86 -0.67 -12.20
N ALA A 134 10.75 -0.55 -12.94
CA ALA A 134 10.19 0.74 -13.32
C ALA A 134 9.97 1.63 -12.10
N ASP A 135 10.44 2.88 -12.19
CA ASP A 135 10.33 3.93 -11.18
C ASP A 135 10.95 3.62 -9.80
N ILE A 136 11.69 2.52 -9.64
CA ILE A 136 12.34 2.18 -8.35
C ILE A 136 13.37 3.25 -7.99
N ALA A 137 14.26 3.63 -8.92
CA ALA A 137 15.30 4.63 -8.65
C ALA A 137 14.71 5.99 -8.21
N ASN A 138 13.68 6.47 -8.92
CA ASN A 138 13.00 7.72 -8.58
C ASN A 138 12.30 7.63 -7.21
N THR A 139 11.67 6.50 -6.93
CA THR A 139 11.03 6.23 -5.62
C THR A 139 12.05 6.17 -4.50
N THR A 140 13.22 5.58 -4.74
CA THR A 140 14.34 5.56 -3.78
C THR A 140 14.78 6.96 -3.40
N GLU A 141 15.00 7.86 -4.37
CA GLU A 141 15.37 9.25 -4.09
C GLU A 141 14.28 9.99 -3.31
N LYS A 142 13.00 9.74 -3.62
CA LYS A 142 11.88 10.28 -2.83
C LYS A 142 11.91 9.80 -1.38
N LEU A 143 12.19 8.52 -1.15
CA LEU A 143 12.28 7.96 0.20
C LEU A 143 13.43 8.56 1.00
N LYS A 144 14.59 8.83 0.38
CA LYS A 144 15.68 9.59 1.03
C LYS A 144 15.21 10.95 1.51
N ASN A 145 14.53 11.69 0.63
CA ASN A 145 13.98 13.00 0.96
C ASN A 145 12.90 12.95 2.06
N MET A 146 12.27 11.78 2.28
CA MET A 146 11.35 11.52 3.39
C MET A 146 12.06 11.06 4.67
N GLY A 147 13.40 10.96 4.68
CA GLY A 147 14.20 10.61 5.86
C GLY A 147 14.44 9.11 6.04
N PHE A 148 14.29 8.30 4.98
CA PHE A 148 14.73 6.91 4.96
C PHE A 148 16.16 6.82 4.41
N ASN A 149 17.06 6.23 5.18
CA ASN A 149 18.47 6.03 4.77
C ASN A 149 18.74 4.62 4.24
N GLN A 150 17.77 3.72 4.38
CA GLN A 150 17.88 2.31 4.03
C GLN A 150 16.55 1.79 3.50
N ILE A 151 16.61 0.76 2.67
CA ILE A 151 15.48 -0.10 2.31
C ILE A 151 15.70 -1.51 2.84
N THR A 152 14.61 -2.18 3.16
CA THR A 152 14.59 -3.58 3.56
C THR A 152 14.58 -4.49 2.34
N ARG A 153 15.43 -5.51 2.37
CA ARG A 153 15.35 -6.68 1.48
C ARG A 153 15.26 -7.95 2.31
N TYR A 154 14.79 -9.02 1.70
CA TYR A 154 14.64 -10.31 2.38
C TYR A 154 15.44 -11.40 1.69
N LYS A 155 16.12 -12.24 2.47
CA LYS A 155 16.74 -13.49 2.02
C LYS A 155 16.34 -14.59 2.98
N ASN A 156 15.70 -15.65 2.48
CA ASN A 156 15.17 -16.74 3.33
C ASN A 156 14.29 -16.21 4.47
N ARG A 157 13.41 -15.24 4.17
CA ARG A 157 12.54 -14.51 5.12
C ARG A 157 13.27 -13.72 6.23
N LYS A 158 14.59 -13.58 6.14
CA LYS A 158 15.38 -12.73 7.06
C LYS A 158 15.58 -11.34 6.43
N PRO A 159 15.20 -10.25 7.12
CA PRO A 159 15.43 -8.91 6.62
C PRO A 159 16.93 -8.58 6.66
N TYR A 160 17.39 -7.85 5.65
CA TYR A 160 18.68 -7.16 5.65
C TYR A 160 18.49 -5.78 5.04
N MET A 161 19.19 -4.79 5.60
CA MET A 161 19.07 -3.40 5.15
C MET A 161 20.07 -3.10 4.05
N VAL A 162 19.63 -2.33 3.05
CA VAL A 162 20.47 -1.81 1.98
C VAL A 162 20.42 -0.29 2.07
N GLU A 163 21.58 0.33 2.22
CA GLU A 163 21.69 1.80 2.20
C GLU A 163 21.22 2.35 0.86
N ILE A 164 20.50 3.46 0.92
CA ILE A 164 20.03 4.18 -0.26
C ILE A 164 20.63 5.56 -0.31
#